data_AF-A0A7Y5SM13-F1
#
_entry.id   AF-A0A7Y5SM13-F1
#
_cell.length_a   1.000
_cell.length_b   1.000
_cell.length_c   1.000
_cell.angle_alpha   90.00
_cell.angle_beta   90.00
_cell.angle_gamma   90.00
#
_symmetry.space_group_name_H-M   'P 1'
#
loop_
_entity.id
_entity.type
_entity.pdbx_description
1 polymer ?
#
loop_
_entity_poly.entity_id
_entity_poly.type
_entity_poly.pdbx_seq_one_letter_code
_entity_poly.pdbx_strand_id
1 'polypeptide(L)' 'MKFLLDVCVSSRSLQAFLAGQGHDVQSALAIDPSASNEQLMHVALQDDRVLVTEDKDFGELVFVRRLPHGPMVRLVEP' A
#
# COMPACT_ATOMS: atom_id res chain seq x y z
N MET A 1 -0.19 -7.61 11.71
CA MET A 1 0.37 -7.56 10.35
C MET A 1 1.01 -6.21 10.13
N LYS A 2 1.81 -6.04 9.07
CA LYS A 2 2.34 -4.74 8.66
C LYS A 2 1.61 -4.26 7.42
N PHE A 3 1.20 -3.00 7.41
CA PHE A 3 0.52 -2.37 6.28
C PHE A 3 1.33 -1.18 5.77
N LEU A 4 1.30 -1.01 4.44
CA LEU A 4 1.68 0.21 3.76
C LEU A 4 0.42 0.77 3.10
N LEU A 5 -0.02 1.94 3.54
CA LEU A 5 -1.15 2.64 2.93
C LEU A 5 -0.63 3.51 1.80
N ASP A 6 -1.12 3.30 0.59
CA ASP A 6 -0.87 4.19 -0.55
C ASP A 6 -1.36 5.62 -0.24
N VAL A 7 -0.82 6.61 -0.94
CA VAL A 7 -1.16 8.02 -0.80
C VAL A 7 -2.66 8.22 -0.97
N CYS A 8 -3.30 7.54 -1.93
CA CYS A 8 -4.73 7.68 -2.21
C CYS A 8 -5.63 7.19 -1.07
N VAL A 9 -5.17 6.24 -0.25
CA VAL A 9 -5.93 5.68 0.88
C VAL A 9 -5.38 6.08 2.25
N SER A 10 -4.37 6.96 2.29
CA SER A 10 -3.70 7.41 3.51
C SER A 10 -4.57 8.36 4.35
N SER A 11 -5.72 7.87 4.80
CA SER A 11 -6.63 8.57 5.71
C SER A 11 -6.26 8.32 7.18
N ARG A 12 -6.43 9.37 8.01
CA ARG A 12 -6.19 9.27 9.46
C ARG A 12 -7.09 8.22 10.13
N SER A 13 -8.33 8.07 9.65
CA SER A 13 -9.28 7.11 10.19
C SER A 13 -8.84 5.67 9.92
N LEU A 14 -8.44 5.33 8.69
CA LEU A 14 -7.96 3.99 8.35
C LEU A 14 -6.68 3.65 9.12
N GLN A 15 -5.74 4.60 9.20
CA GLN A 15 -4.50 4.40 9.96
C GLN A 15 -4.79 4.14 11.45
N ALA A 16 -5.64 4.97 12.08
CA ALA A 16 -6.02 4.80 13.48
C ALA A 16 -6.76 3.48 13.74
N PHE A 17 -7.65 3.08 12.82
CA PHE A 17 -8.39 1.82 12.92
C PHE A 17 -7.47 0.61 12.89
N LEU A 18 -6.56 0.53 11.90
CA LEU A 18 -5.61 -0.57 11.78
C LEU A 18 -4.63 -0.60 12.95
N ALA A 19 -4.11 0.56 13.37
CA ALA A 19 -3.24 0.66 14.53
C ALA A 19 -3.96 0.25 15.83
N GLY A 20 -5.23 0.63 16.00
CA GLY A 20 -6.07 0.23 17.13
C GLY A 20 -6.31 -1.29 17.23
N GLN A 21 -6.16 -2.01 16.11
CA GLN A 21 -6.16 -3.48 16.08
C GLN A 21 -4.78 -4.12 16.33
N GLY A 22 -3.77 -3.32 16.68
CA GLY A 22 -2.42 -3.80 16.97
C GLY A 22 -1.60 -4.12 15.71
N HIS A 23 -1.90 -3.48 14.58
CA HIS A 23 -1.10 -3.61 13.36
C HIS A 23 -0.02 -2.52 13.26
N ASP A 24 1.10 -2.84 12.61
CA ASP A 24 2.11 -1.85 12.19
C ASP A 24 1.60 -1.19 10.91
N VAL A 25 1.43 0.13 10.93
CA VAL A 25 0.83 0.87 9.82
C VAL A 25 1.74 2.02 9.42
N GLN A 26 2.24 1.95 8.20
CA GLN A 26 2.98 3.03 7.56
C GLN A 26 2.15 3.65 6.44
N SER A 27 2.29 4.95 6.23
CA SER A 27 1.63 5.67 5.15
C SER A 27 2.67 6.14 4.14
N ALA A 28 2.41 5.92 2.85
CA ALA A 28 3.22 6.42 1.76
C ALA A 28 3.36 7.95 1.82
N LEU A 29 2.28 8.66 2.18
CA LEU A 29 2.30 10.11 2.37
C LEU A 29 3.35 10.58 3.40
N ALA A 30 3.63 9.77 4.43
CA ALA A 30 4.63 10.08 5.45
C ALA A 30 6.06 9.68 5.04
N ILE A 31 6.23 8.78 4.07
CA ILE A 31 7.53 8.37 3.54
C ILE A 31 7.98 9.35 2.45
N ASP A 32 7.18 9.41 1.38
CA ASP A 32 7.39 10.24 0.20
C ASP A 32 6.04 10.37 -0.53
N PRO A 33 5.39 11.55 -0.46
CA PRO A 33 4.13 11.82 -1.18
C PRO A 33 4.22 11.66 -2.69
N SER A 34 5.44 11.68 -3.24
CA SER A 34 5.72 11.57 -4.67
C SER A 34 6.22 10.18 -5.09
N ALA A 35 6.23 9.21 -4.17
CA ALA A 35 6.63 7.85 -4.49
C ALA A 35 5.76 7.26 -5.60
N SER A 36 6.40 6.71 -6.61
CA SER A 36 5.75 5.95 -7.67
C SER A 36 5.22 4.60 -7.17
N ASN A 37 4.26 4.04 -7.90
CA ASN A 37 3.71 2.71 -7.63
C ASN A 37 4.81 1.63 -7.55
N GLU A 38 5.85 1.71 -8.40
CA GLU A 38 6.99 0.80 -8.33
C GLU A 38 7.80 0.93 -7.04
N GLN A 39 8.03 2.16 -6.57
CA GLN A 39 8.72 2.41 -5.30
C GLN A 39 7.90 1.89 -4.12
N LEU A 40 6.58 2.10 -4.12
CA LEU A 40 5.68 1.58 -3.09
C LEU A 40 5.64 0.05 -3.07
N MET A 41 5.59 -0.60 -4.25
CA MET A 41 5.70 -2.06 -4.35
C MET A 41 7.05 -2.56 -3.81
N HIS A 42 8.14 -1.86 -4.09
CA HIS A 42 9.47 -2.21 -3.59
C HIS A 42 9.53 -2.11 -2.07
N VAL A 43 9.08 -0.99 -1.48
CA VAL A 43 9.03 -0.81 -0.02
C VAL A 43 8.17 -1.89 0.63
N ALA A 44 6.97 -2.15 0.09
CA ALA A 44 6.08 -3.17 0.63
C ALA A 44 6.71 -4.56 0.62
N LEU A 45 7.41 -4.90 -0.48
CA LEU A 45 8.09 -6.19 -0.61
C LEU A 45 9.29 -6.33 0.33
N GLN A 46 10.13 -5.29 0.44
CA GLN A 46 11.33 -5.32 1.28
C GLN A 46 10.98 -5.40 2.78
N ASP A 47 9.92 -4.69 3.20
CA ASP A 47 9.55 -4.58 4.61
C ASP A 47 8.54 -5.64 5.07
N ASP A 48 8.12 -6.54 4.17
CA ASP A 48 7.06 -7.54 4.39
C ASP A 48 5.73 -6.89 4.82
N ARG A 49 5.27 -5.91 4.03
CA ARG A 49 4.04 -5.15 4.26
C ARG A 49 2.98 -5.49 3.22
N VAL A 50 1.73 -5.53 3.68
CA VAL A 50 0.56 -5.55 2.79
C VAL A 50 0.34 -4.14 2.25
N LEU A 51 0.47 -3.95 0.94
CA LEU A 51 0.17 -2.67 0.30
C LEU A 51 -1.35 -2.54 0.10
N VAL A 52 -1.93 -1.45 0.61
CA VAL A 52 -3.34 -1.12 0.49
C VAL A 52 -3.49 0.08 -0.42
N THR A 53 -4.34 -0.02 -1.44
CA THR A 53 -4.56 1.04 -2.44
C THR A 53 -5.99 1.01 -2.98
N GLU A 54 -6.42 2.10 -3.62
CA GLU A 54 -7.61 2.15 -4.50
C GLU A 54 -7.21 2.25 -5.98
N ASP A 55 -5.93 2.50 -6.25
CA ASP A 55 -5.39 2.66 -7.59
C ASP A 55 -5.36 1.31 -8.33
N LYS A 56 -5.91 1.33 -9.54
CA LYS A 56 -5.97 0.17 -10.45
C LYS A 56 -4.67 -0.02 -11.24
N ASP A 57 -3.82 1.00 -11.32
CA ASP A 57 -2.65 1.01 -12.20
C ASP A 57 -1.54 0.07 -11.70
N PHE A 58 -1.57 -0.33 -10.41
CA PHE A 58 -0.76 -1.44 -9.89
C PHE A 58 -1.00 -2.76 -10.64
N GLY A 59 -2.20 -2.97 -11.19
CA GLY A 59 -2.53 -4.16 -11.96
C GLY A 59 -1.65 -4.32 -13.21
N GLU A 60 -1.31 -3.22 -13.89
CA GLU A 60 -0.39 -3.26 -15.02
C GLU A 60 1.00 -3.74 -14.57
N LEU A 61 1.52 -3.17 -13.48
CA LEU A 61 2.84 -3.50 -12.93
C LEU A 61 2.95 -4.98 -12.57
N VAL A 62 1.90 -5.53 -11.94
CA VAL A 62 1.86 -6.91 -11.46
C VAL A 62 1.63 -7.90 -12.60
N PHE A 63 0.56 -7.71 -13.38
CA PHE A 63 0.09 -8.75 -14.29
C PHE A 63 0.70 -8.64 -15.68
N VAL A 64 0.92 -7.42 -16.17
CA VAL A 64 1.50 -7.18 -17.50
C VAL A 64 3.01 -7.17 -17.40
N ARG A 65 3.57 -6.33 -16.51
CA ARG A 65 5.02 -6.14 -16.38
C ARG A 65 5.70 -7.18 -15.49
N ARG A 66 4.94 -8.02 -14.79
CA ARG A 66 5.45 -9.13 -13.94
C ARG A 66 6.45 -8.66 -12.89
N LEU A 67 6.28 -7.44 -12.37
CA LEU A 67 7.15 -6.95 -11.32
C LEU A 67 6.92 -7.77 -10.04
N PRO A 68 8.00 -8.10 -9.29
CA PRO A 68 7.88 -8.74 -7.99
C PRO A 68 6.99 -7.91 -7.06
N HIS A 69 6.11 -8.57 -6.33
CA HIS A 69 5.19 -7.90 -5.42
C HIS A 69 4.92 -8.75 -4.18
N GLY A 70 4.66 -8.07 -3.07
CA GLY A 70 4.13 -8.68 -1.86
C GLY A 70 2.61 -8.81 -1.89
N PRO A 71 1.97 -9.11 -0.75
CA PRO A 71 0.53 -9.08 -0.62
C PRO A 71 -0.02 -7.68 -0.90
N MET A 72 -1.13 -7.61 -1.63
CA MET A 72 -1.82 -6.36 -1.95
C MET A 72 -3.32 -6.49 -1.73
N VAL A 73 -3.92 -5.43 -1.21
CA VAL A 73 -5.37 -5.28 -1.08
C VAL A 73 -5.79 -4.03 -1.82
N ARG A 74 -6.64 -4.21 -2.85
CA ARG A 74 -7.29 -3.08 -3.50
C ARG A 74 -8.66 -2.88 -2.88
N LEU A 75 -8.89 -1.70 -2.29
CA LEU A 75 -10.23 -1.30 -1.88
C LEU A 75 -11.01 -0.93 -3.14
N VAL A 76 -12.25 -1.40 -3.22
CA VAL A 76 -13.13 -1.17 -4.35
C VAL A 76 -14.39 -0.53 -3.79
N GLU A 77 -14.79 0.60 -4.35
CA GLU A 77 -16.12 1.14 -4.06
C GLU A 77 -17.19 0.13 -4.50
N PRO A 78 -18.26 -0.06 -3.70
CA PRO A 78 -19.35 -0.96 -4.03
C PRO A 78 -20.17 -0.51 -5.26
#